data_AF-A0A2N4YWL5-F1
#
_entry.id   AF-A0A2N4YWL5-F1
#
_cell.length_a   1.000
_cell.length_b   1.000
_cell.length_c   1.000
_cell.angle_alpha   90.00
_cell.angle_beta   90.00
_cell.angle_gamma   90.00
#
_symmetry.space_group_name_H-M   'P 1'
#
loop_
_entity.id
_entity.type
_entity.pdbx_description
1 polymer ?
#
loop_
_entity_poly.entity_id
_entity_poly.type
_entity_poly.pdbx_seq_one_letter_code
_entity_poly.pdbx_strand_id
1 'polypeptide(L)' 'MLAQLTISNFAIVRELEIDFHSGMTAITGETGAGKSIAIDALGLCLGGRAEADMVRR' A
#
# COMPACT_ATOMS: atom_id res chain seq x y z
N MET A 1 8.62 13.95 5.63
CA MET A 1 7.21 13.65 5.35
C MET A 1 7.18 12.52 4.33
N LEU A 2 6.20 11.61 4.38
CA LEU A 2 6.08 10.58 3.35
C LEU A 2 5.91 11.28 1.98
N ALA A 3 6.77 10.96 1.02
CA ALA A 3 6.78 11.61 -0.30
C ALA A 3 6.09 10.73 -1.35
N GLN A 4 6.36 9.43 -1.31
CA GLN A 4 5.84 8.47 -2.28
C GLN A 4 5.73 7.08 -1.64
N LEU A 5 4.77 6.28 -2.12
CA LEU A 5 4.67 4.84 -1.85
C LEU A 5 4.61 4.10 -3.20
N THR A 6 5.58 3.22 -3.42
CA THR A 6 5.62 2.34 -4.58
C THR A 6 5.45 0.90 -4.13
N ILE A 7 4.49 0.20 -4.72
CA ILE A 7 4.14 -1.18 -4.42
C ILE A 7 4.34 -2.01 -5.68
N SER A 8 5.09 -3.11 -5.56
CA SER A 8 5.33 -4.04 -6.66
C SER A 8 5.12 -5.48 -6.20
N ASN A 9 4.43 -6.28 -7.03
CA ASN A 9 4.16 -7.69 -6.79
C ASN A 9 3.65 -8.01 -5.38
N PHE A 10 2.69 -7.22 -4.92
CA PHE A 10 2.15 -7.28 -3.56
C PHE A 10 0.65 -7.63 -3.58
N ALA A 11 0.28 -8.71 -2.90
CA ALA A 11 -1.07 -9.29 -2.93
C ALA A 11 -1.59 -9.42 -4.38
N ILE A 12 -2.68 -8.74 -4.72
CA ILE A 12 -3.24 -8.73 -6.09
C ILE A 12 -2.68 -7.61 -6.98
N VAL A 13 -1.90 -6.69 -6.43
CA VAL A 13 -1.34 -5.52 -7.14
C VAL A 13 -0.04 -5.89 -7.84
N ARG A 14 0.04 -5.64 -9.15
CA ARG A 14 1.31 -5.76 -9.90
C ARG A 14 2.21 -4.58 -9.63
N GLU A 15 1.63 -3.39 -9.75
CA GLU A 15 2.31 -2.11 -9.63
C GLU A 15 1.30 -1.07 -9.16
N LEU A 16 1.67 -0.27 -8.17
CA LEU A 16 0.93 0.89 -7.71
C LEU A 16 1.92 1.94 -7.22
N GLU A 17 1.71 3.18 -7.63
CA GLU A 17 2.53 4.33 -7.23
C GLU A 17 1.59 5.41 -6.70
N ILE A 18 1.91 5.94 -5.52
CA ILE A 18 1.12 6.96 -4.83
C ILE A 18 2.04 8.09 -4.41
N ASP A 19 1.80 9.28 -4.94
CA ASP A 19 2.48 10.51 -4.53
C ASP A 19 1.74 11.20 -3.39
N PHE A 20 2.45 11.44 -2.29
CA PHE A 20 1.90 12.11 -1.11
C PHE A 20 2.20 13.60 -1.15
N HIS A 21 1.16 14.37 -0.84
CA HIS A 21 1.21 15.82 -0.80
C HIS A 21 1.06 16.30 0.64
N SER A 22 1.48 17.54 0.91
CA SER A 22 1.32 18.14 2.24
C SER A 22 -0.15 18.24 2.64
N GLY A 23 -0.44 17.97 3.90
CA GLY A 23 -1.79 18.04 4.46
C GLY A 23 -2.39 16.65 4.65
N MET A 24 -3.72 16.57 4.56
CA MET A 24 -4.47 15.33 4.79
C MET A 24 -4.68 14.58 3.46
N THR A 25 -4.27 13.32 3.41
CA THR A 25 -4.59 12.41 2.29
C THR A 25 -5.77 11.52 2.69
N ALA A 26 -6.78 11.42 1.81
CA ALA A 26 -7.91 10.52 1.99
C ALA A 26 -7.86 9.41 0.93
N ILE A 27 -7.95 8.15 1.37
CA ILE A 27 -8.00 6.98 0.49
C ILE A 27 -9.43 6.43 0.51
N THR A 28 -10.07 6.36 -0.65
CA THR A 28 -11.46 5.92 -0.83
C THR A 28 -11.53 4.74 -1.81
N GLY A 29 -12.68 4.07 -1.87
CA GLY A 29 -12.92 2.95 -2.79
C GLY A 29 -14.21 2.21 -2.47
N GLU A 30 -14.80 1.54 -3.46
CA GLU A 30 -16.02 0.73 -3.31
C GLU A 30 -15.75 -0.57 -2.54
N THR A 31 -14.65 -1.25 -2.85
CA THR A 31 -14.25 -2.49 -2.21
C THR A 31 -12.94 -2.31 -1.45
N GLY A 32 -12.81 -2.97 -0.30
CA GLY A 32 -11.69 -2.80 0.62
C GLY A 32 -10.33 -3.21 0.07
N ALA A 33 -10.27 -3.89 -1.09
CA ALA A 33 -9.03 -4.46 -1.62
C ALA A 33 -7.93 -3.40 -1.86
N GLY A 34 -8.22 -2.34 -2.61
CA GLY A 34 -7.20 -1.31 -2.92
C GLY A 34 -6.74 -0.51 -1.70
N LYS A 35 -7.69 -0.20 -0.80
CA LYS A 35 -7.41 0.54 0.43
C LYS A 35 -6.59 -0.29 1.42
N SER A 36 -7.00 -1.54 1.69
CA SER A 36 -6.27 -2.42 2.61
C SER A 36 -4.85 -2.68 2.11
N ILE A 37 -4.66 -2.91 0.81
CA ILE A 37 -3.32 -3.11 0.23
C ILE A 37 -2.38 -1.93 0.46
N ALA A 38 -2.86 -0.69 0.27
CA ALA A 38 -2.04 0.50 0.52
C ALA A 38 -1.68 0.62 2.01
N ILE A 39 -2.61 0.32 2.92
CA ILE A 39 -2.39 0.35 4.37
C ILE A 39 -1.44 -0.77 4.80
N ASP A 40 -1.60 -1.99 4.30
CA ASP A 40 -0.76 -3.14 4.62
C ASP A 40 0.68 -2.92 4.14
N ALA A 41 0.85 -2.38 2.93
CA ALA A 41 2.16 -2.02 2.40
C ALA A 41 2.85 -0.93 3.25
N LEU A 42 2.12 0.12 3.65
CA LEU A 42 2.65 1.13 4.59
C LEU A 42 3.02 0.51 5.93
N GLY A 43 2.19 -0.40 6.45
CA GLY A 43 2.45 -1.13 7.69
C GLY A 43 3.75 -1.91 7.64
N LEU A 44 4.04 -2.58 6.51
CA LEU A 44 5.31 -3.28 6.31
C LEU A 44 6.51 -2.34 6.27
N CYS A 45 6.41 -1.19 5.59
CA CYS A 45 7.46 -0.18 5.59
C CYS A 45 7.77 0.34 7.00
N LEU A 46 6.79 0.32 7.90
CA LEU A 46 6.92 0.71 9.30
C LEU A 46 7.39 -0.42 10.23
N GLY A 47 7.73 -1.60 9.70
CA GLY A 47 8.22 -2.75 10.47
C GLY A 47 7.13 -3.75 10.89
N GLY A 48 5.96 -3.70 10.26
CA GLY A 48 4.91 -4.69 10.42
C GLY A 48 5.34 -6.11 10.01
N ARG A 49 4.60 -7.11 10.44
CA ARG A 49 4.88 -8.52 10.13
C ARG A 49 4.63 -8.81 8.65
N ALA A 50 5.64 -9.34 7.97
CA ALA A 50 5.50 -9.86 6.61
C ALA A 50 4.96 -11.29 6.61
N GLU A 51 3.99 -11.57 5.73
CA GLU A 51 3.43 -12.90 5.48
C GLU A 51 3.67 -13.31 4.02
N ALA A 52 3.73 -14.61 3.75
CA ALA A 52 4.11 -15.11 2.43
C ALA A 52 3.03 -14.89 1.36
N ASP A 53 1.77 -14.76 1.76
CA ASP A 53 0.62 -14.45 0.90
C ASP A 53 0.63 -13.00 0.38
N MET A 54 1.41 -12.13 1.02
CA MET A 54 1.64 -10.76 0.58
C MET A 54 2.50 -10.71 -0.69
N VAL A 55 3.31 -11.74 -0.97
CA VAL A 55 4.10 -11.80 -2.21
C VAL A 55 3.24 -12.42 -3.30
N ARG A 56 3.01 -11.67 -4.36
CA ARG A 56 2.36 -12.17 -5.55
C ARG A 56 3.26 -13.19 -6.26
N ARG A 57 2.70 -14.34 -6.62
CA ARG A 57 3.35 -15.34 -7.48
C ARG A 57 3.20 -15.01 -8.96
#